data_AF-A0A7V2UGA6-F1
#
_entry.id   AF-A0A7V2UGA6-F1
#
_cell.length_a   1.000
_cell.length_b   1.000
_cell.length_c   1.000
_cell.angle_alpha   90.00
_cell.angle_beta   90.00
_cell.angle_gamma   90.00
#
_symmetry.space_group_name_H-M   'P 1'
#
loop_
_entity.id
_entity.type
_entity.pdbx_description
1 polymer ?
#
loop_
_entity_poly.entity_id
_entity_poly.type
_entity_poly.pdbx_seq_one_letter_code
_entity_poly.pdbx_strand_id
1 'polypeptide(L)' 'MNTQDKTPHKPADLQQLDALTGGVFTAPTSGERAARLRDWLAGEPSLDAMHDVYRELSHRDKGAAKS' A
#
# COMPACT_ATOMS: atom_id res chain seq x y z
N MET A 1 26.17 -2.81 -7.40
CA MET A 1 24.82 -2.30 -7.12
C MET A 1 24.06 -3.38 -6.38
N ASN A 2 23.50 -3.10 -5.20
CA ASN A 2 22.30 -3.74 -4.59
C ASN A 2 22.17 -3.24 -3.14
N THR A 3 21.66 -2.03 -2.98
CA THR A 3 21.25 -1.50 -1.68
C THR A 3 19.86 -2.03 -1.35
N GLN A 4 19.84 -3.18 -0.67
CA GLN A 4 18.69 -3.69 0.05
C GLN A 4 18.62 -2.94 1.39
N ASP A 5 17.90 -1.82 1.45
CA ASP A 5 17.47 -1.27 2.74
C ASP A 5 16.22 -2.04 3.18
N LYS A 6 16.43 -2.97 4.11
CA LYS A 6 15.39 -3.76 4.77
C LYS A 6 15.15 -3.14 6.13
N THR A 7 14.24 -2.19 6.22
CA THR A 7 13.51 -1.97 7.46
C THR A 7 12.36 -2.99 7.51
N PRO A 8 12.28 -3.87 8.53
CA PRO A 8 11.31 -4.96 8.57
C PRO A 8 9.95 -4.43 9.04
N HIS A 9 9.31 -3.59 8.23
CA HIS A 9 7.85 -3.51 8.28
C HIS A 9 7.35 -4.79 7.62
N LYS A 10 6.73 -5.64 8.42
CA LYS A 10 6.39 -7.04 8.11
C LYS A 10 5.86 -7.14 6.67
N PRO A 11 6.61 -7.72 5.71
CA PRO A 11 6.17 -7.78 4.31
C PRO A 11 4.85 -8.56 4.14
N ALA A 12 4.54 -9.43 5.10
CA ALA A 12 3.27 -10.13 5.18
C ALA A 12 2.06 -9.19 5.30
N ASP A 13 2.19 -8.08 6.03
CA ASP A 13 1.09 -7.14 6.26
C ASP A 13 0.80 -6.33 5.01
N LEU A 14 1.86 -5.78 4.39
CA LEU A 14 1.78 -5.08 3.12
C LEU A 14 1.29 -5.98 1.98
N GLN A 15 1.78 -7.23 1.85
CA GLN A 15 1.27 -8.14 0.83
C GLN A 15 -0.20 -8.50 1.05
N GLN A 16 -0.64 -8.63 2.31
CA GLN A 16 -2.03 -8.90 2.63
C GLN A 16 -2.91 -7.70 2.28
N LEU A 17 -2.50 -6.49 2.63
CA LEU A 17 -3.20 -5.26 2.26
C LEU A 17 -3.19 -5.03 0.75
N ASP A 18 -2.11 -5.38 0.07
CA ASP A 18 -2.02 -5.33 -1.39
C ASP A 18 -2.98 -6.33 -2.04
N ALA A 19 -3.05 -7.56 -1.54
CA ALA A 19 -4.02 -8.55 -2.01
C ALA A 19 -5.48 -8.09 -1.76
N LEU A 20 -5.75 -7.50 -0.59
CA LEU A 20 -7.07 -6.96 -0.24
C LEU A 20 -7.48 -5.78 -1.14
N THR A 21 -6.53 -4.93 -1.52
CA THR A 21 -6.76 -3.73 -2.36
C THR A 21 -6.58 -3.96 -3.85
N GLY A 22 -6.34 -5.21 -4.27
CA GLY A 22 -6.13 -5.57 -5.68
C GLY A 22 -4.81 -5.08 -6.28
N GLY A 23 -3.80 -4.79 -5.46
CA GLY A 23 -2.45 -4.41 -5.92
C GLY A 23 -2.13 -2.92 -5.79
N VAL A 24 -2.78 -2.17 -4.89
CA VAL A 24 -2.58 -0.72 -4.77
C VAL A 24 -1.13 -0.36 -4.45
N PHE A 25 -0.46 -1.17 -3.64
CA PHE A 25 0.90 -0.95 -3.16
C PHE A 25 1.95 -1.42 -4.16
N THR A 26 1.62 -2.41 -5.01
CA THR A 26 2.51 -2.93 -6.06
C THR A 26 2.26 -2.31 -7.44
N ALA A 27 1.25 -1.45 -7.56
CA ALA A 27 0.91 -0.79 -8.82
C ALA A 27 2.10 -0.02 -9.43
N PRO A 28 2.41 -0.24 -10.73
CA PRO A 28 3.58 0.33 -11.41
C PRO A 28 3.47 1.83 -11.67
N THR A 29 2.25 2.39 -11.65
CA THR A 29 2.01 3.83 -11.84
C THR A 29 1.01 4.36 -10.82
N SER A 30 1.05 5.67 -10.57
CA SER A 30 0.08 6.34 -9.70
C SER A 30 -1.35 6.27 -10.24
N GLY A 31 -1.52 6.24 -11.58
CA GLY A 31 -2.84 6.10 -12.21
C GLY A 31 -3.45 4.72 -11.97
N GLU A 32 -2.65 3.65 -12.13
CA GLU A 32 -3.09 2.30 -11.80
C GLU A 32 -3.38 2.12 -10.30
N ARG A 33 -2.56 2.74 -9.43
CA ARG A 33 -2.81 2.76 -7.99
C ARG A 33 -4.16 3.40 -7.66
N ALA A 34 -4.44 4.57 -8.25
CA ALA A 34 -5.72 5.26 -8.04
C ALA A 34 -6.90 4.47 -8.62
N ALA A 35 -6.72 3.70 -9.69
CA ALA A 35 -7.75 2.82 -10.22
C ALA A 35 -8.07 1.66 -9.26
N ARG A 36 -7.04 0.94 -8.80
CA ARG A 36 -7.18 -0.17 -7.83
C ARG A 36 -7.77 0.29 -6.50
N LEU A 37 -7.37 1.48 -6.00
CA LEU A 37 -7.92 2.04 -4.77
C LEU A 37 -9.41 2.35 -4.91
N ARG A 38 -9.84 2.94 -6.04
CA ARG A 38 -11.25 3.24 -6.30
C ARG A 38 -12.09 1.98 -6.42
N ASP A 39 -11.59 0.97 -7.13
CA ASP A 39 -12.25 -0.33 -7.27
C ASP A 39 -12.45 -1.00 -5.91
N TRP A 40 -11.39 -1.00 -5.08
CA TRP A 40 -11.47 -1.51 -3.73
C TRP A 40 -12.46 -0.74 -2.84
N LEU A 41 -12.45 0.59 -2.87
CA LEU A 41 -13.40 1.42 -2.12
C LEU A 41 -14.85 1.23 -2.59
N ALA A 42 -15.06 0.91 -3.87
CA ALA A 42 -16.39 0.59 -4.40
C ALA A 42 -16.93 -0.75 -3.86
N GLY A 43 -16.07 -1.62 -3.34
CA GLY A 43 -16.43 -2.86 -2.65
C GLY A 43 -16.81 -2.69 -1.18
N GLU A 44 -16.97 -1.45 -0.71
CA GLU A 44 -17.39 -1.13 0.68
C GLU A 44 -16.56 -1.87 1.75
N PRO A 45 -15.22 -1.70 1.76
CA PRO A 45 -14.36 -2.40 2.69
C PRO A 45 -14.64 -1.97 4.13
N SER A 46 -14.36 -2.88 5.08
CA SER A 46 -14.46 -2.59 6.51
C SER A 46 -13.58 -1.41 6.92
N LEU A 47 -14.05 -0.63 7.90
CA LEU A 47 -13.30 0.52 8.43
C LEU A 47 -11.88 0.16 8.90
N ASP A 48 -11.69 -1.04 9.46
CA ASP A 48 -10.39 -1.54 9.91
C ASP A 48 -9.41 -1.65 8.73
N ALA A 49 -9.85 -2.25 7.62
CA ALA A 49 -9.06 -2.37 6.40
C ALA A 49 -8.76 -1.00 5.77
N MET A 50 -9.72 -0.06 5.78
CA MET A 50 -9.48 1.33 5.38
C MET A 50 -8.39 2.00 6.22
N HIS A 51 -8.41 1.77 7.54
CA HIS A 51 -7.44 2.33 8.47
C HIS A 51 -6.04 1.78 8.23
N ASP A 52 -5.88 0.48 8.01
CA ASP A 52 -4.59 -0.14 7.70
C ASP A 52 -4.05 0.32 6.34
N VAL A 53 -4.88 0.35 5.31
CA VAL A 53 -4.45 0.82 3.97
C VAL A 53 -4.04 2.29 4.02
N TYR A 54 -4.78 3.15 4.72
CA TYR A 54 -4.43 4.56 4.88
C TYR A 54 -3.13 4.75 5.67
N ARG A 55 -2.95 3.97 6.75
CA ARG A 55 -1.73 3.95 7.56
C ARG A 55 -0.53 3.58 6.70
N GLU A 56 -0.62 2.52 5.91
CA GLU A 56 0.48 2.06 5.06
C GLU A 56 0.78 3.01 3.90
N LEU A 57 -0.26 3.57 3.25
CA LEU A 57 -0.09 4.60 2.23
C LEU A 57 0.62 5.83 2.79
N SER A 58 0.22 6.28 3.99
CA SER A 58 0.83 7.42 4.68
C SER A 58 2.27 7.14 5.11
N HIS A 59 2.58 5.92 5.56
CA HIS A 59 3.96 5.54 5.91
C HIS A 59 4.87 5.52 4.68
N ARG A 60 4.39 5.01 3.53
CA ARG A 60 5.16 5.02 2.29
C ARG A 60 5.39 6.42 1.74
N ASP A 61 4.39 7.28 1.82
CA ASP A 61 4.51 8.70 1.43
C ASP A 61 5.56 9.43 2.28
N LYS A 62 5.58 9.17 3.60
CA LYS A 62 6.58 9.74 4.53
C LYS A 62 7.96 9.07 4.44
N GLY A 63 8.04 7.81 4.03
CA GLY A 63 9.29 7.07 3.86
C GLY A 63 10.17 7.63 2.74
N ALA A 64 9.57 8.24 1.72
CA ALA A 64 10.30 8.94 0.66
C ALA A 64 10.97 10.24 1.14
N ALA A 65 10.62 10.77 2.31
CA ALA A 65 11.22 11.98 2.89
C ALA A 65 12.53 11.72 3.66
N LYS A 66 13.03 10.48 3.68
CA LYS A 66 14.37 10.14 4.15
C LYS A 66 15.09 9.27 3.12
N SER A 67 15.63 9.91 2.10
CA SER A 67 16.70 9.41 1.24
C SER A 67 17.51 10.59 0.71
#